data_AF-A0A916VET6-F1
#
_entry.id   AF-A0A916VET6-F1
#
_cell.length_a   1.000
_cell.length_b   1.000
_cell.length_c   1.000
_cell.angle_alpha   90.00
_cell.angle_beta   90.00
_cell.angle_gamma   90.00
#
_symmetry.space_group_name_H-M   'P 1'
#
loop_
_entity.id
_entity.type
_entity.pdbx_description
1 polymer ?
#
loop_
_entity_poly.entity_id
_entity_poly.type
_entity_poly.pdbx_seq_one_letter_code
_entity_poly.pdbx_strand_id
1 'polypeptide(L)'
;MNLSSSNYTYDGKVKKPSVTVKDIKGKTISSSNYKVSYSSGRKYIGKYTVKVTFTGKYYSGSMSKTFTIRPKSTYISSLTAKSKGFTVKWTKQTSQTTGYQIQYSANKHFSVAATKTITKNSTTSASYTKLKAKKKYYVRIRTYKKISNAYYYSSWSSVKTVTTK
;
A
#
# COMPACT_ATOMS: atom_id res chain seq x y z
N MET A 1 19.24 -9.18 10.90
CA MET A 1 18.86 -9.55 9.52
C MET A 1 18.32 -8.34 8.76
N ASN A 2 18.53 -8.31 7.44
CA ASN A 2 17.97 -7.36 6.48
C ASN A 2 17.31 -8.12 5.33
N LEU A 3 16.24 -7.55 4.79
CA LEU A 3 15.53 -8.05 3.63
C LEU A 3 15.81 -7.10 2.45
N SER A 4 15.92 -7.61 1.22
CA SER A 4 16.08 -6.74 0.04
C SER A 4 14.93 -5.76 -0.17
N SER A 5 13.72 -6.12 0.28
CA SER A 5 12.62 -5.19 0.42
C SER A 5 11.65 -5.64 1.51
N SER A 6 11.06 -4.66 2.19
CA SER A 6 9.97 -4.85 3.15
C SER A 6 8.59 -4.55 2.55
N ASN A 7 8.52 -3.99 1.34
CA ASN A 7 7.27 -3.62 0.67
C ASN A 7 7.30 -4.03 -0.80
N TYR A 8 6.27 -4.74 -1.23
CA TYR A 8 6.07 -5.16 -2.61
C TYR A 8 4.68 -4.73 -3.09
N THR A 9 4.56 -4.45 -4.38
CA THR A 9 3.27 -4.31 -5.05
C THR A 9 2.82 -5.67 -5.56
N TYR A 10 1.53 -5.99 -5.40
CA TYR A 10 0.94 -7.20 -5.96
C TYR A 10 1.05 -7.21 -7.48
N ASP A 11 1.65 -8.26 -8.03
CA ASP A 11 1.83 -8.49 -9.47
C ASP A 11 1.45 -9.92 -9.90
N GLY A 12 0.85 -10.70 -9.00
CA GLY A 12 0.48 -12.09 -9.25
C GLY A 12 1.63 -13.09 -9.13
N LYS A 13 2.83 -12.67 -8.74
CA LYS A 13 3.99 -13.55 -8.54
C LYS A 13 4.31 -13.72 -7.05
N VAL A 14 4.89 -14.87 -6.70
CA VAL A 14 5.36 -15.14 -5.33
C VAL A 14 6.51 -14.19 -4.98
N LYS A 15 6.46 -13.56 -3.80
CA LYS A 15 7.53 -12.71 -3.28
C LYS A 15 8.44 -13.50 -2.33
N LYS A 16 9.74 -13.37 -2.57
CA LYS A 16 10.81 -14.01 -1.79
C LYS A 16 11.97 -13.01 -1.67
N PRO A 17 11.94 -12.09 -0.69
CA PRO A 17 13.06 -11.18 -0.45
C PRO A 17 14.34 -11.97 -0.18
N SER A 18 15.49 -11.48 -0.63
CA SER A 18 16.78 -12.04 -0.21
C SER A 18 17.05 -11.63 1.24
N VAL A 19 17.79 -12.48 1.96
CA VAL A 19 18.07 -12.31 3.39
C VAL A 19 19.56 -12.18 3.61
N THR A 20 19.95 -11.08 4.24
CA THR A 20 21.33 -10.87 4.72
C THR A 20 21.32 -10.83 6.24
N VAL A 21 22.15 -11.62 6.90
CA VAL A 21 22.28 -11.64 8.34
C VAL A 21 23.67 -11.09 8.71
N LYS A 22 23.71 -10.21 9.71
CA LYS A 22 24.94 -9.61 10.22
C LYS A 22 25.02 -9.86 11.73
N ASP A 23 26.24 -10.04 12.25
CA ASP A 23 26.51 -10.11 13.68
C ASP A 23 26.48 -8.72 14.33
N ILE A 24 26.73 -8.67 15.64
CA ILE A 24 26.72 -7.42 16.41
C ILE A 24 27.85 -6.45 16.01
N LYS A 25 28.93 -6.96 15.41
CA LYS A 25 30.05 -6.17 14.88
C LYS A 25 29.80 -5.73 13.43
N GLY A 26 28.64 -6.07 12.84
CA GLY A 26 28.26 -5.72 11.49
C GLY A 26 28.81 -6.64 10.39
N LYS A 27 29.49 -7.74 10.74
CA LYS A 27 30.03 -8.72 9.79
C LYS A 27 28.90 -9.62 9.27
N THR A 28 28.90 -9.88 7.97
CA THR A 28 27.93 -10.80 7.35
C THR A 28 28.16 -12.23 7.82
N ILE A 29 27.10 -12.86 8.31
CA ILE A 29 27.09 -14.28 8.70
C ILE A 29 26.85 -15.12 7.45
N SER A 30 27.65 -16.16 7.24
CA SER A 30 27.47 -17.09 6.11
C SER A 30 26.13 -17.84 6.22
N SER A 31 25.47 -18.06 5.08
CA SER A 31 24.22 -18.81 4.98
C SER A 31 24.33 -20.27 5.45
N SER A 32 25.53 -20.84 5.54
CA SER A 32 25.74 -22.16 6.14
C SER A 32 25.41 -22.20 7.64
N ASN A 33 25.44 -21.04 8.31
CA ASN A 33 25.17 -20.93 9.75
C ASN A 33 23.70 -20.68 10.08
N TYR A 34 22.80 -20.67 9.10
CA TYR A 34 21.38 -20.48 9.36
C TYR A 34 20.46 -21.03 8.27
N LYS A 35 19.24 -21.39 8.67
CA LYS A 35 18.15 -21.73 7.75
C LYS A 35 17.17 -20.56 7.65
N VAL A 36 16.66 -20.32 6.43
CA VAL A 36 15.64 -19.31 6.18
C VAL A 36 14.33 -19.98 5.80
N SER A 37 13.26 -19.66 6.52
CA SER A 37 11.90 -20.05 6.17
C SER A 37 11.03 -18.83 5.90
N TYR A 38 9.98 -19.04 5.10
CA TYR A 38 9.05 -18.01 4.69
C TYR A 38 7.63 -18.51 4.90
N SER A 39 6.75 -17.68 5.47
CA SER A 39 5.32 -18.01 5.56
C SER A 39 4.72 -18.32 4.19
N SER A 40 3.68 -19.16 4.12
CA SER A 40 2.96 -19.45 2.88
C SER A 40 2.15 -18.23 2.37
N GLY A 41 1.52 -18.34 1.20
CA GLY A 41 0.59 -17.32 0.70
C GLY A 41 1.20 -16.07 0.07
N ARG A 42 2.54 -15.92 0.03
CA ARG A 42 3.35 -14.77 -0.45
C ARG A 42 3.15 -14.35 -1.92
N LYS A 43 2.12 -14.85 -2.59
CA LYS A 43 1.63 -14.36 -3.88
C LYS A 43 0.57 -13.28 -3.69
N TYR A 44 -0.23 -13.34 -2.62
CA TYR A 44 -1.38 -12.48 -2.39
C TYR A 44 -1.06 -11.29 -1.49
N ILE A 45 -1.96 -10.32 -1.41
CA ILE A 45 -1.80 -9.19 -0.48
C ILE A 45 -1.81 -9.71 0.95
N GLY A 46 -0.89 -9.21 1.76
CA GLY A 46 -0.74 -9.63 3.14
C GLY A 46 0.58 -9.20 3.75
N LYS A 47 0.72 -9.48 5.05
CA LYS A 47 1.97 -9.36 5.80
C LYS A 47 2.53 -10.76 6.03
N TYR A 48 3.79 -10.96 5.65
CA TYR A 48 4.45 -12.25 5.64
C TYR A 48 5.72 -12.22 6.46
N THR A 49 6.00 -13.32 7.15
CA THR A 49 7.16 -13.46 8.04
C THR A 49 8.26 -14.25 7.35
N VAL A 50 9.47 -13.72 7.43
CA VAL A 50 10.72 -14.40 7.10
C VAL A 50 11.41 -14.72 8.41
N LYS A 51 11.61 -16.00 8.69
CA LYS A 51 12.27 -16.48 9.91
C LYS A 51 13.65 -17.01 9.55
N VAL A 52 14.64 -16.57 10.31
CA VAL A 52 16.00 -17.10 10.30
C VAL A 52 16.16 -17.90 11.58
N THR A 53 16.56 -19.15 11.47
CA THR A 53 16.96 -20.00 12.60
C THR A 53 18.44 -20.30 12.44
N PHE A 54 19.25 -19.93 13.43
CA PHE A 54 20.68 -20.20 13.38
C PHE A 54 20.95 -21.69 13.58
N THR A 55 21.90 -22.21 12.82
CA THR A 55 22.30 -23.61 12.80
C THR A 55 23.82 -23.64 12.75
N GLY A 56 24.47 -23.81 13.91
CA GLY A 56 25.92 -23.86 13.99
C GLY A 56 26.40 -23.75 15.43
N LYS A 57 27.69 -24.03 15.66
CA LYS A 57 28.30 -23.97 16.99
C LYS A 57 28.37 -22.55 17.56
N TYR A 58 28.57 -21.54 16.70
CA TYR A 58 28.86 -20.17 17.10
C TYR A 58 27.64 -19.25 17.15
N TYR A 59 26.52 -19.66 16.54
CA TYR A 59 25.31 -18.85 16.44
C TYR A 59 24.11 -19.69 16.86
N SER A 60 23.32 -19.16 17.80
CA SER A 60 22.12 -19.81 18.33
C SER A 60 20.90 -18.88 18.26
N GLY A 61 19.72 -19.46 18.46
CA GLY A 61 18.46 -18.72 18.49
C GLY A 61 17.82 -18.52 17.12
N SER A 62 16.84 -17.61 17.08
CA SER A 62 16.13 -17.27 15.85
C SER A 62 15.74 -15.80 15.82
N MET A 63 15.56 -15.26 14.62
CA MET A 63 15.05 -13.91 14.43
C MET A 63 14.09 -13.88 13.25
N SER A 64 13.18 -12.91 13.25
CA SER A 64 12.21 -12.76 12.17
C SER A 64 12.09 -11.30 11.72
N LYS A 65 11.83 -11.11 10.43
CA LYS A 65 11.36 -9.83 9.88
C LYS A 65 10.14 -10.08 9.02
N THR A 66 9.32 -9.05 8.87
CA THR A 66 8.15 -9.11 8.00
C THR A 66 8.32 -8.24 6.78
N PHE A 67 7.69 -8.65 5.68
CA PHE A 67 7.44 -7.79 4.53
C PHE A 67 5.94 -7.78 4.21
N THR A 68 5.51 -6.77 3.46
CA THR A 68 4.11 -6.59 3.08
C THR A 68 3.96 -6.55 1.57
N ILE A 69 2.97 -7.29 1.06
CA ILE A 69 2.50 -7.17 -0.32
C ILE A 69 1.27 -6.28 -0.30
N ARG A 70 1.33 -5.14 -0.99
CA ARG A 70 0.30 -4.10 -1.06
C ARG A 70 -0.50 -4.22 -2.37
N PRO A 71 -1.76 -3.74 -2.42
CA PRO A 71 -2.51 -3.71 -3.67
C PRO A 71 -1.84 -2.81 -4.71
N LYS A 72 -2.14 -3.08 -5.98
CA LYS A 72 -1.78 -2.18 -7.09
C LYS A 72 -2.44 -0.83 -6.88
N SER A 73 -1.68 0.25 -7.07
CA SER A 73 -2.23 1.61 -7.05
C SER A 73 -3.24 1.82 -8.18
N THR A 74 -4.08 2.83 -8.03
CA THR A 74 -4.92 3.36 -9.11
C THR A 74 -4.60 4.84 -9.34
N TYR A 75 -5.15 5.41 -10.40
CA TYR A 75 -5.01 6.82 -10.75
C TYR A 75 -6.37 7.41 -11.11
N ILE A 76 -6.50 8.72 -10.89
CA ILE A 76 -7.68 9.49 -11.28
C ILE A 76 -7.67 9.64 -12.81
N SER A 77 -8.64 9.05 -13.49
CA SER A 77 -8.79 9.14 -14.95
C SER A 77 -9.43 10.46 -15.36
N SER A 78 -10.38 10.97 -14.58
CA SER A 78 -11.04 12.26 -14.84
C SER A 78 -11.43 12.97 -13.55
N LEU A 79 -11.36 14.30 -13.55
CA LEU A 79 -11.75 15.16 -12.43
C LEU A 79 -12.52 16.36 -12.98
N THR A 80 -13.83 16.40 -12.77
CA THR A 80 -14.75 17.36 -13.39
C THR A 80 -15.36 18.28 -12.35
N ALA A 81 -15.23 19.59 -12.53
CA ALA A 81 -15.81 20.59 -11.65
C ALA A 81 -17.35 20.63 -11.74
N LYS A 82 -18.01 20.83 -10.60
CA LYS A 82 -19.45 21.06 -10.46
C LYS A 82 -19.70 22.31 -9.61
N SER A 83 -20.93 22.83 -9.63
CA SER A 83 -21.33 23.86 -8.67
C SER A 83 -21.12 23.35 -7.25
N LYS A 84 -20.33 24.07 -6.44
CA LYS A 84 -20.03 23.69 -5.05
C LYS A 84 -19.58 22.23 -4.90
N GLY A 85 -18.81 21.72 -5.86
CA GLY A 85 -18.45 20.29 -5.89
C GLY A 85 -17.57 19.85 -7.07
N PHE A 86 -17.33 18.55 -7.15
CA PHE A 86 -16.66 17.91 -8.29
C PHE A 86 -17.01 16.42 -8.38
N THR A 87 -16.78 15.82 -9.53
CA THR A 87 -16.85 14.37 -9.75
C THR A 87 -15.48 13.82 -10.06
N VAL A 88 -15.12 12.73 -9.41
CA VAL A 88 -13.87 11.98 -9.63
C VAL A 88 -14.20 10.68 -10.34
N LYS A 89 -13.48 10.35 -11.40
CA LYS A 89 -13.44 9.02 -12.03
C LYS A 89 -12.03 8.44 -11.92
N TRP A 90 -11.91 7.13 -11.79
CA TRP A 90 -10.62 6.46 -11.67
C TRP A 90 -10.59 5.12 -12.40
N THR A 91 -9.38 4.64 -12.65
CA THR A 91 -9.18 3.35 -13.32
C THR A 91 -9.50 2.20 -12.37
N LYS A 92 -10.29 1.24 -12.87
CA LYS A 92 -10.71 0.07 -12.10
C LYS A 92 -9.51 -0.82 -11.76
N GLN A 93 -9.46 -1.32 -10.53
CA GLN A 93 -8.54 -2.37 -10.10
C GLN A 93 -9.35 -3.64 -9.78
N THR A 94 -9.12 -4.70 -10.56
CA THR A 94 -9.93 -5.92 -10.53
C THR A 94 -9.37 -6.97 -9.58
N SER A 95 -8.05 -7.13 -9.54
CA SER A 95 -7.40 -8.16 -8.72
C SER A 95 -7.08 -7.65 -7.32
N GLN A 96 -7.32 -8.51 -6.32
CA GLN A 96 -6.86 -8.31 -4.93
C GLN A 96 -7.20 -6.90 -4.40
N THR A 97 -8.36 -6.36 -4.73
CA THR A 97 -8.78 -5.02 -4.31
C THR A 97 -10.18 -5.10 -3.72
N THR A 98 -10.37 -4.57 -2.51
CA THR A 98 -11.71 -4.43 -1.92
C THR A 98 -12.36 -3.15 -2.41
N GLY A 99 -11.61 -2.06 -2.42
CA GLY A 99 -12.16 -0.76 -2.77
C GLY A 99 -11.10 0.34 -2.83
N TYR A 100 -11.57 1.59 -2.67
CA TYR A 100 -10.74 2.78 -2.85
C TYR A 100 -10.91 3.76 -1.69
N GLN A 101 -9.89 4.56 -1.44
CA GLN A 101 -9.99 5.76 -0.63
C GLN A 101 -9.64 6.97 -1.49
N ILE A 102 -10.55 7.93 -1.54
CA ILE A 102 -10.34 9.22 -2.17
C ILE A 102 -10.18 10.21 -1.04
N GLN A 103 -9.12 11.00 -1.11
CA GLN A 103 -8.87 12.07 -0.18
C GLN A 103 -8.87 13.40 -0.92
N TYR A 104 -9.50 14.41 -0.33
CA TYR A 104 -9.51 15.77 -0.87
C TYR A 104 -9.33 16.82 0.21
N SER A 105 -8.70 17.94 -0.14
CA SER A 105 -8.50 19.07 0.77
C SER A 105 -8.33 20.37 -0.01
N ALA A 106 -8.61 21.50 0.63
CA ALA A 106 -8.18 22.81 0.13
C ALA A 106 -6.69 23.07 0.39
N ASN A 107 -6.05 22.27 1.26
CA ASN A 107 -4.62 22.33 1.56
C ASN A 107 -3.85 21.28 0.72
N LYS A 108 -2.80 21.72 0.01
CA LYS A 108 -1.97 20.86 -0.86
C LYS A 108 -1.23 19.74 -0.12
N HIS A 109 -0.99 19.90 1.17
CA HIS A 109 -0.31 18.93 2.02
C HIS A 109 -1.25 17.90 2.66
N PHE A 110 -2.57 18.04 2.46
CA PHE A 110 -3.58 17.14 3.03
C PHE A 110 -3.53 17.00 4.56
N SER A 111 -3.03 18.01 5.29
CA SER A 111 -2.96 18.01 6.76
C SER A 111 -4.35 17.96 7.40
N VAL A 112 -5.33 18.58 6.77
CA VAL A 112 -6.76 18.54 7.16
C VAL A 112 -7.56 18.14 5.93
N ALA A 113 -7.67 16.84 5.70
CA ALA A 113 -8.23 16.31 4.48
C ALA A 113 -9.40 15.36 4.73
N ALA A 114 -10.49 15.59 4.01
CA ALA A 114 -11.65 14.72 4.02
C ALA A 114 -11.34 13.45 3.22
N THR A 115 -11.79 12.30 3.73
CA THR A 115 -11.57 10.99 3.09
C THR A 115 -12.91 10.30 2.88
N LYS A 116 -13.14 9.82 1.66
CA LYS A 116 -14.29 9.00 1.30
C LYS A 116 -13.82 7.59 0.94
N THR A 117 -14.40 6.60 1.61
CA THR A 117 -14.12 5.18 1.34
C THR A 117 -15.19 4.63 0.40
N ILE A 118 -14.74 4.00 -0.68
CA ILE A 118 -15.58 3.28 -1.64
C ILE A 118 -15.35 1.80 -1.41
N THR A 119 -16.40 1.08 -1.00
CA THR A 119 -16.29 -0.31 -0.51
C THR A 119 -16.39 -1.37 -1.61
N LYS A 120 -16.85 -0.98 -2.81
CA LYS A 120 -16.96 -1.86 -3.98
C LYS A 120 -15.89 -1.49 -5.01
N ASN A 121 -15.03 -2.45 -5.37
CA ASN A 121 -14.00 -2.25 -6.38
C ASN A 121 -14.55 -2.01 -7.80
N SER A 122 -15.82 -2.35 -8.04
CA SER A 122 -16.55 -2.08 -9.28
C SER A 122 -16.95 -0.62 -9.44
N THR A 123 -17.08 0.14 -8.35
CA THR A 123 -17.37 1.56 -8.41
C THR A 123 -16.12 2.33 -8.84
N THR A 124 -16.23 3.07 -9.94
CA THR A 124 -15.12 3.82 -10.57
C THR A 124 -15.38 5.32 -10.65
N SER A 125 -16.44 5.82 -9.99
CA SER A 125 -16.71 7.24 -9.89
C SER A 125 -17.39 7.63 -8.57
N ALA A 126 -17.20 8.89 -8.15
CA ALA A 126 -17.90 9.47 -7.01
C ALA A 126 -18.05 10.98 -7.19
N SER A 127 -19.21 11.51 -6.78
CA SER A 127 -19.44 12.94 -6.68
C SER A 127 -19.25 13.44 -5.25
N TYR A 128 -18.72 14.66 -5.14
CA TYR A 128 -18.48 15.42 -3.92
C TYR A 128 -19.21 16.75 -4.07
N THR A 129 -20.09 17.06 -3.12
CA THR A 129 -20.99 18.22 -3.13
C THR A 129 -20.86 18.98 -1.82
N LYS A 130 -21.60 20.09 -1.68
CA LYS A 130 -21.60 20.94 -0.47
C LYS A 130 -20.22 21.50 -0.13
N LEU A 131 -19.40 21.76 -1.15
CA LEU A 131 -18.10 22.40 -1.04
C LEU A 131 -18.22 23.91 -1.25
N LYS A 132 -17.18 24.67 -0.87
CA LYS A 132 -17.14 26.11 -1.14
C LYS A 132 -17.05 26.33 -2.65
N ALA A 133 -17.90 27.22 -3.20
CA ALA A 133 -17.85 27.59 -4.62
C ALA A 133 -16.54 28.31 -4.96
N LYS A 134 -16.13 28.26 -6.24
CA LYS A 134 -14.90 28.90 -6.75
C LYS A 134 -13.62 28.58 -5.95
N LYS A 135 -13.57 27.45 -5.23
CA LYS A 135 -12.43 27.06 -4.39
C LYS A 135 -11.64 25.93 -5.04
N LYS A 136 -10.31 26.06 -5.02
CA LYS A 136 -9.37 25.02 -5.45
C LYS A 136 -9.28 23.90 -4.40
N TYR A 137 -9.39 22.66 -4.87
CA TYR A 137 -9.21 21.44 -4.10
C TYR A 137 -8.12 20.56 -4.72
N TYR A 138 -7.37 19.89 -3.86
CA TYR A 138 -6.39 18.85 -4.17
C TYR A 138 -7.03 17.50 -3.91
N VAL A 139 -6.91 16.57 -4.84
CA VAL A 139 -7.57 15.26 -4.81
C VAL A 139 -6.55 14.17 -5.11
N ARG A 140 -6.54 13.11 -4.31
CA ARG A 140 -5.72 11.91 -4.54
C ARG A 140 -6.53 10.65 -4.20
N ILE A 141 -6.14 9.54 -4.79
CA ILE A 141 -6.81 8.24 -4.61
C ILE A 141 -5.80 7.15 -4.27
N ARG A 142 -6.20 6.15 -3.50
CA ARG A 142 -5.45 4.91 -3.31
C ARG A 142 -6.39 3.71 -3.33
N THR A 143 -5.87 2.54 -3.66
CA THR A 143 -6.63 1.29 -3.47
C THR A 143 -6.43 0.76 -2.06
N TYR A 144 -7.36 -0.06 -1.61
CA TYR A 144 -7.17 -0.88 -0.44
C TYR A 144 -7.72 -2.29 -0.63
N LYS A 145 -7.14 -3.22 0.11
CA LYS A 145 -7.65 -4.57 0.31
C LYS A 145 -7.89 -4.76 1.80
N LYS A 146 -9.10 -5.19 2.16
CA LYS A 146 -9.45 -5.63 3.50
C LYS A 146 -9.35 -7.15 3.56
N ILE A 147 -8.65 -7.67 4.57
CA ILE A 147 -8.53 -9.10 4.86
C ILE A 147 -8.85 -9.24 6.35
N SER A 148 -10.01 -9.83 6.67
CA SER A 148 -10.59 -9.77 8.02
C SER A 148 -10.63 -8.32 8.53
N ASN A 149 -9.99 -7.99 9.66
CA ASN A 149 -9.94 -6.64 10.22
C ASN A 149 -8.73 -5.79 9.76
N ALA A 150 -7.83 -6.36 8.96
CA ALA A 150 -6.63 -5.65 8.49
C ALA A 150 -6.84 -4.97 7.13
N TYR A 151 -6.30 -3.75 7.00
CA TYR A 151 -6.31 -2.98 5.76
C TYR A 151 -4.90 -2.87 5.18
N TYR A 152 -4.78 -3.16 3.88
CA TYR A 152 -3.55 -2.98 3.12
C TYR A 152 -3.80 -1.93 2.04
N TYR A 153 -3.02 -0.85 2.07
CA TYR A 153 -3.19 0.28 1.18
C TYR A 153 -2.08 0.32 0.14
N SER A 154 -2.42 0.73 -1.08
CA SER A 154 -1.41 1.15 -2.05
C SER A 154 -0.79 2.48 -1.62
N SER A 155 0.26 2.90 -2.33
CA SER A 155 0.66 4.31 -2.33
C SER A 155 -0.47 5.18 -2.85
N TRP A 156 -0.50 6.44 -2.42
CA TRP A 156 -1.38 7.44 -3.02
C TRP A 156 -1.02 7.67 -4.49
N SER A 157 -2.02 7.94 -5.31
CA SER A 157 -1.83 8.45 -6.67
C SER A 157 -1.11 9.80 -6.65
N SER A 158 -0.64 10.24 -7.82
CA SER A 158 -0.36 11.66 -8.03
C SER A 158 -1.58 12.51 -7.67
N VAL A 159 -1.31 13.71 -7.18
CA VAL A 159 -2.35 14.67 -6.80
C VAL A 159 -2.87 15.36 -8.05
N LYS A 160 -4.19 15.40 -8.22
CA LYS A 160 -4.87 16.25 -9.20
C LYS A 160 -5.56 17.41 -8.50
N THR A 161 -5.83 18.49 -9.23
CA THR A 161 -6.52 19.66 -8.69
C THR A 161 -7.75 20.02 -9.49
N VAL A 162 -8.76 20.59 -8.81
CA VAL A 162 -9.98 21.09 -9.43
C VAL A 162 -10.45 22.33 -8.69
N THR A 163 -10.95 23.31 -9.43
CA THR A 163 -11.65 24.47 -8.86
C THR A 163 -13.14 24.26 -9.07
N THR A 164 -13.92 24.26 -7.98
CA THR A 164 -15.38 24.13 -8.04
C THR A 164 -15.99 25.31 -8.80
N LYS A 165 -17.12 25.10 -9.46
CA LYS A 165 -17.92 26.20 -10.04
C LYS A 165 -18.70 26.91 -8.94
#